data_AF-A0A0H2Y5X8-F1
#
_entry.id   AF-A0A0H2Y5X8-F1
#
_cell.length_a   1.000
_cell.length_b   1.000
_cell.length_c   1.000
_cell.angle_alpha   90.00
_cell.angle_beta   90.00
_cell.angle_gamma   90.00
#
_symmetry.space_group_name_H-M   'P 1'
#
loop_
_entity.id
_entity.type
_entity.pdbx_description
1 polymer ?
#
loop_
_entity_poly.entity_id
_entity_poly.type
_entity_poly.pdbx_seq_one_letter_code
_entity_poly.pdbx_strand_id
1 'polypeptide(L)' 'MSIIAPIPRPERRLMQKAIHKTRDKDYARRLTAMLMLHRGDTVSHTARTLCAARSSV' A
#
# COMPACT_ATOMS: atom_id res chain seq x y z
N MET A 1 -3.09 1.63 -15.69
CA MET A 1 -4.43 1.74 -15.06
C MET A 1 -4.24 1.65 -13.56
N SER A 2 -4.76 2.61 -12.81
CA SER A 2 -4.79 2.51 -11.34
C SER A 2 -5.83 1.47 -10.96
N ILE A 3 -5.41 0.45 -10.20
CA ILE A 3 -6.31 -0.63 -9.76
C ILE A 3 -7.31 -0.11 -8.73
N ILE A 4 -6.89 0.89 -7.95
CA ILE A 4 -7.69 1.49 -6.89
C ILE A 4 -8.06 2.93 -7.21
N ALA A 5 -9.15 3.39 -6.61
CA ALA A 5 -9.66 4.75 -6.74
C ALA A 5 -8.57 5.80 -6.44
N PRO A 6 -8.64 6.98 -7.06
CA PRO A 6 -7.71 8.05 -6.76
C PRO A 6 -7.85 8.49 -5.30
N ILE A 7 -6.81 8.20 -4.51
CA ILE A 7 -6.72 8.63 -3.11
C ILE A 7 -6.28 10.10 -3.11
N PRO A 8 -6.97 11.03 -2.45
CA PRO A 8 -6.53 12.42 -2.41
C PRO A 8 -5.18 12.58 -1.67
N ARG A 9 -4.47 13.68 -1.97
CA ARG A 9 -3.14 13.99 -1.40
C ARG A 9 -3.09 13.95 0.14
N PRO A 10 -4.08 14.50 0.90
CA PRO A 10 -4.03 14.46 2.35
C PRO A 10 -4.10 13.03 2.92
N GLU A 11 -4.98 12.16 2.42
CA GLU A 11 -5.05 10.78 2.92
C GLU A 11 -3.74 10.03 2.64
N ARG A 12 -3.13 10.20 1.46
CA ARG A 12 -1.83 9.56 1.17
C ARG A 12 -0.74 10.00 2.13
N ARG A 13 -0.75 11.25 2.59
CA ARG A 13 0.22 11.75 3.57
C ARG A 13 -0.04 11.14 4.95
N LEU A 14 -1.31 10.98 5.33
CA LEU A 14 -1.71 10.32 6.57
C LEU A 14 -1.31 8.84 6.57
N MET A 15 -1.53 8.12 5.47
CA MET A 15 -1.10 6.72 5.31
C MET A 15 0.41 6.59 5.45
N GLN A 16 1.19 7.46 4.78
CA GLN A 16 2.65 7.47 4.92
C GLN A 16 3.08 7.73 6.36
N LYS A 17 2.45 8.69 7.06
CA LYS A 17 2.73 8.95 8.47
C LYS A 17 2.37 7.74 9.35
N ALA A 18 1.26 7.07 9.06
CA ALA A 18 0.83 5.88 9.78
C ALA A 18 1.81 4.71 9.61
N ILE A 19 2.33 4.48 8.40
CA ILE A 19 3.36 3.46 8.13
C ILE A 19 4.59 3.64 9.02
N HIS A 20 5.07 4.88 9.18
CA HIS A 20 6.26 5.16 9.99
C HIS A 20 6.00 5.13 11.51
N LYS A 21 4.75 5.36 11.93
CA LYS A 21 4.38 5.45 13.36
C LYS A 21 3.86 4.12 13.93
N THR A 22 3.25 3.29 13.09
CA THR A 22 2.61 2.04 13.55
C THR A 22 3.65 1.02 14.01
N ARG A 23 3.34 0.31 15.11
CA ARG A 23 4.12 -0.86 15.58
C ARG A 23 3.62 -2.15 14.93
N ASP A 24 2.41 -2.13 14.39
CA ASP A 24 1.81 -3.24 13.64
C ASP A 24 2.41 -3.30 12.23
N LYS A 25 3.22 -4.33 12.01
CA LYS A 25 3.93 -4.58 10.75
C LYS A 25 2.98 -4.98 9.61
N ASP A 26 1.89 -5.68 9.92
CA ASP A 26 0.93 -6.12 8.91
C ASP A 26 0.07 -4.94 8.45
N TYR A 27 -0.30 -4.06 9.37
CA TYR A 27 -0.97 -2.80 9.05
C TYR A 27 -0.08 -1.89 8.18
N ALA A 28 1.21 -1.74 8.53
CA ALA A 28 2.17 -1.01 7.70
C ALA A 28 2.30 -1.60 6.29
N ARG A 29 2.35 -2.94 6.19
CA ARG A 29 2.46 -3.65 4.90
C ARG A 29 1.24 -3.42 4.03
N ARG A 30 0.02 -3.49 4.58
CA ARG A 30 -1.24 -3.21 3.86
C ARG A 30 -1.31 -1.77 3.36
N LEU A 31 -0.94 -0.80 4.19
CA LEU A 31 -0.89 0.60 3.77
C LEU A 31 0.12 0.84 2.64
N THR A 32 1.26 0.16 2.70
CA THR A 32 2.28 0.23 1.64
C THR A 32 1.76 -0.39 0.34
N ALA A 33 1.06 -1.52 0.42
CA ALA A 33 0.41 -2.16 -0.73
C ALA A 33 -0.59 -1.21 -1.42
N MET A 34 -1.48 -0.58 -0.65
CA MET A 34 -2.43 0.40 -1.18
C MET A 34 -1.71 1.56 -1.88
N LEU A 35 -0.62 2.08 -1.31
CA LEU A 35 0.13 3.18 -1.94
C LEU A 35 0.82 2.78 -3.25
N MET A 36 1.31 1.54 -3.35
CA MET A 36 1.88 0.99 -4.59
C MET A 36 0.80 0.82 -5.67
N LEU A 37 -0.32 0.19 -5.32
CA LEU A 37 -1.45 0.00 -6.25
C LEU A 37 -2.03 1.32 -6.75
N HIS A 38 -2.08 2.35 -5.89
CA HIS A 38 -2.48 3.70 -6.29
C HIS A 38 -1.55 4.29 -7.36
N ARG A 39 -0.24 4.05 -7.25
CA ARG A 39 0.78 4.52 -8.19
C ARG A 39 0.72 3.80 -9.54
N GLY A 40 -0.08 2.73 -9.66
CA GLY A 40 -0.24 1.95 -10.87
C GLY A 40 0.59 0.67 -10.90
N ASP A 41 1.21 0.28 -9.77
CA ASP A 41 1.86 -1.03 -9.66
C ASP A 41 0.83 -2.16 -9.78
N THR A 42 1.25 -3.30 -10.32
CA THR A 42 0.40 -4.49 -10.42
C THR A 42 0.38 -5.26 -9.11
N VAL A 43 -0.72 -5.95 -8.80
CA VAL A 43 -0.84 -6.83 -7.61
C VAL A 43 0.36 -7.79 -7.50
N SER A 44 0.77 -8.39 -8.62
CA SER A 44 1.91 -9.31 -8.66
C SER A 44 3.26 -8.63 -8.40
N HIS A 45 3.42 -7.37 -8.77
CA HIS A 45 4.63 -6.60 -8.44
C HIS A 45 4.63 -6.21 -6.97
N THR A 46 3.52 -5.67 -6.46
CA THR A 46 3.35 -5.29 -5.05
C THR A 46 3.55 -6.48 -4.10
N ALA A 47 2.97 -7.64 -4.42
CA ALA A 47 3.14 -8.86 -3.63
C ALA A 47 4.61 -9.32 -3.54
N ARG A 48 5.34 -9.26 -4.67
CA ARG A 48 6.77 -9.59 -4.72
C ARG A 48 7.61 -8.60 -3.91
N THR A 49 7.37 -7.29 -4.08
CA THR A 49 8.10 -6.24 -3.36
C THR A 49 7.87 -6.31 -1.84
N LEU A 50 6.67 -6.65 -1.40
CA LEU A 50 6.32 -6.73 0.02
C LEU A 50 6.56 -8.11 0.65
N CYS A 51 7.06 -9.08 -0.12
CA CYS A 51 7.18 -10.48 0.28
C CYS A 51 5.88 -11.00 0.92
N ALA A 52 4.75 -10.71 0.28
CA ALA A 52 3.42 -11.05 0.75
C ALA A 52 2.73 -12.01 -0.23
N ALA A 53 1.83 -12.85 0.31
CA ALA A 53 0.93 -13.63 -0.54
C ALA A 53 0.08 -12.69 -1.40
N ARG A 54 -0.24 -13.11 -2.63
CA ARG A 54 -1.07 -12.32 -3.55
C ARG A 54 -2.48 -12.05 -3.00
N SER A 55 -2.99 -12.92 -2.14
CA SER A 55 -4.28 -12.74 -1.44
C SER A 55 -4.24 -11.68 -0.34
N SER A 56 -3.05 -11.27 0.10
CA SER A 56 -2.85 -10.26 1.15
C SER A 56 -2.66 -8.84 0.59
N VAL A 57 -2.69 -8.69 -0.74
CA VAL A 57 -2.54 -7.44 -1.49
C VAL A 57 -3.86 -7.10 -2.16
#